data_AF-S5R3F5-F1
#
_entry.id   AF-S5R3F5-F1
#
_cell.length_a   1.000
_cell.length_b   1.000
_cell.length_c   1.000
_cell.angle_alpha   90.00
_cell.angle_beta   90.00
_cell.angle_gamma   90.00
#
_symmetry.space_group_name_H-M   'P 1'
#
loop_
_entity.id
_entity.type
_entity.pdbx_description
1 polymer ?
#
loop_
_entity_poly.entity_id
_entity_poly.type
_entity_poly.pdbx_seq_one_letter_code
_entity_poly.pdbx_strand_id
1 'polypeptide(L)' 'MKIYELLKKDKKDLNKELIELLKIQFSLRIQIKTQKLHNISQIKKIRRNIARIKTILNIRNV' A
#
# COMPACT_ATOMS: atom_id res chain seq x y z
N MET A 1 -1.04 3.74 -8.57
CA MET A 1 -1.17 2.29 -8.83
C MET A 1 -2.46 2.02 -9.56
N LYS A 2 -2.34 1.65 -10.83
CA LYS A 2 -3.45 1.07 -11.60
C LYS A 2 -3.50 -0.43 -11.34
N ILE A 3 -4.70 -1.00 -11.27
CA ILE A 3 -4.92 -2.43 -10.94
C ILE A 3 -4.24 -3.36 -11.97
N TYR A 4 -4.19 -2.93 -13.24
CA TYR A 4 -3.54 -3.66 -14.33
C TYR A 4 -2.04 -3.91 -14.12
N GLU A 5 -1.32 -2.99 -13.46
CA GLU A 5 0.11 -3.16 -13.17
C GLU A 5 0.34 -4.21 -12.08
N LEU A 6 -0.57 -4.27 -11.11
CA LEU A 6 -0.50 -5.23 -9.99
C LEU A 6 -0.85 -6.66 -10.43
N LEU A 7 -1.67 -6.81 -11.48
CA LEU A 7 -2.00 -8.12 -12.07
C LEU A 7 -0.85 -8.74 -12.86
N LYS A 8 0.10 -7.93 -13.35
CA LYS A 8 1.29 -8.41 -14.08
C LYS A 8 2.43 -8.86 -13.16
N LYS A 9 2.44 -8.41 -11.90
CA LYS A 9 3.51 -8.72 -10.94
C LYS A 9 3.34 -10.08 -10.31
N ASP A 10 4.42 -10.69 -9.85
CA ASP A 10 4.39 -12.02 -9.25
C ASP A 10 3.90 -12.00 -7.79
N LYS A 11 3.46 -13.15 -7.22
CA LYS A 11 2.97 -13.20 -5.81
C LYS A 11 4.05 -12.73 -4.83
N LYS A 12 5.32 -13.08 -5.07
CA LYS A 12 6.46 -12.66 -4.23
C LYS A 12 6.70 -11.15 -4.30
N ASP A 13 6.57 -10.55 -5.48
CA ASP A 13 6.77 -9.12 -5.66
C ASP A 13 5.64 -8.29 -5.06
N LEU A 14 4.39 -8.78 -5.17
CA LEU A 14 3.24 -8.17 -4.49
C LEU A 14 3.43 -8.17 -2.96
N ASN A 15 3.98 -9.23 -2.39
CA ASN A 15 4.28 -9.29 -0.96
C ASN A 15 5.40 -8.33 -0.54
N LYS A 16 6.47 -8.20 -1.35
CA LYS A 16 7.52 -7.20 -1.11
C LYS A 16 6.97 -5.78 -1.13
N GLU A 17 6.18 -5.47 -2.15
CA GLU A 17 5.56 -4.15 -2.33
C GLU A 17 4.55 -3.84 -1.21
N LEU A 18 3.83 -4.86 -0.71
CA LEU A 18 2.97 -4.73 0.46
C LEU A 18 3.77 -4.34 1.71
N ILE A 19 4.91 -4.99 1.96
CA ILE A 19 5.77 -4.70 3.12
C ILE A 19 6.31 -3.26 3.04
N GLU A 20 6.71 -2.83 1.84
CA GLU A 20 7.20 -1.46 1.62
C GLU A 20 6.11 -0.42 1.88
N LEU A 21 4.89 -0.63 1.36
CA LEU A 21 3.76 0.26 1.62
C LEU A 21 3.37 0.31 3.12
N LEU A 22 3.52 -0.79 3.85
CA LEU A 22 3.29 -0.83 5.30
C LEU A 22 4.33 0.01 6.06
N LYS A 23 5.61 -0.04 5.65
CA LYS A 23 6.65 0.84 6.22
C LYS A 23 6.33 2.31 5.98
N ILE A 24 5.94 2.67 4.75
CA ILE A 24 5.55 4.05 4.42
C ILE A 24 4.32 4.48 5.25
N GLN A 25 3.33 3.60 5.39
CA GLN A 25 2.16 3.86 6.23
C GLN A 25 2.55 4.14 7.68
N PHE A 26 3.51 3.38 8.23
CA PHE A 26 4.01 3.58 9.58
C PHE A 26 4.71 4.94 9.74
N SER A 27 5.61 5.28 8.82
CA SER A 27 6.29 6.58 8.81
C SER A 27 5.29 7.74 8.73
N LEU A 28 4.26 7.63 7.89
CA LEU A 28 3.21 8.65 7.79
C LEU A 28 2.40 8.78 9.08
N ARG A 29 2.11 7.67 9.78
CA ARG A 29 1.43 7.73 11.09
C ARG A 29 2.26 8.48 12.13
N ILE A 30 3.57 8.29 12.12
CA ILE A 30 4.49 9.02 13.01
C ILE A 30 4.49 10.50 12.63
N GLN A 31 4.58 10.83 11.35
CA GLN A 31 4.56 12.22 10.88
C GLN A 31 3.27 12.96 11.26
N ILE A 32 2.11 12.28 11.23
CA ILE A 32 0.84 12.81 11.75
C ILE A 32 0.97 13.17 13.24
N LYS A 33 1.50 12.24 14.06
CA LYS A 33 1.66 12.46 15.49
C LYS A 33 2.60 13.63 15.80
N THR A 34 3.64 13.83 14.99
CA THR A 34 4.57 14.96 15.14
C THR A 34 4.02 16.30 14.65
N GLN A 35 2.78 16.35 14.17
CA GLN A 35 2.14 17.55 13.60
C GLN A 35 2.89 18.19 12.41
N LYS A 36 3.79 17.43 11.76
CA LYS A 36 4.60 17.89 10.61
C LYS A 36 4.04 17.42 9.26
N LEU A 37 2.82 16.88 9.24
CA LEU A 37 2.28 16.26 8.02
C LEU A 37 1.59 17.28 7.13
N HIS A 38 2.22 17.62 6.00
CA HIS A 38 1.64 18.53 5.00
C HIS A 38 0.52 17.92 4.14
N ASN A 39 0.47 16.58 3.98
CA ASN A 39 -0.43 15.97 2.99
C ASN A 39 -1.18 14.73 3.51
N ILE A 40 -2.36 14.97 4.09
CA ILE A 40 -3.27 13.95 4.63
C ILE A 40 -3.81 13.02 3.52
N SER A 41 -3.88 13.50 2.27
CA SER A 41 -4.36 12.72 1.13
C SER A 41 -3.49 11.49 0.85
N GLN A 42 -2.18 11.55 1.15
CA GLN A 42 -1.25 10.44 0.95
C GLN A 42 -1.62 9.21 1.80
N ILE A 43 -2.12 9.42 3.02
CA ILE A 43 -2.56 8.32 3.91
C ILE A 43 -3.71 7.54 3.27
N LYS A 44 -4.71 8.26 2.73
CA LYS A 44 -5.84 7.63 2.02
C LYS A 44 -5.37 6.88 0.78
N LYS A 45 -4.42 7.45 0.02
CA LYS A 45 -3.84 6.79 -1.17
C LYS A 45 -3.12 5.49 -0.80
N ILE A 46 -2.26 5.49 0.21
CA ILE A 46 -1.50 4.31 0.63
C ILE A 46 -2.41 3.22 1.18
N ARG A 47 -3.40 3.57 2.00
CA ARG A 47 -4.44 2.62 2.46
C ARG A 47 -5.15 1.93 1.30
N ARG A 48 -5.55 2.69 0.27
CA ARG A 48 -6.21 2.14 -0.93
C ARG A 48 -5.27 1.23 -1.73
N ASN A 49 -3.99 1.56 -1.82
CA ASN A 49 -3.00 0.73 -2.50
C ASN A 49 -2.79 -0.60 -1.77
N ILE A 50 -2.66 -0.59 -0.44
CA ILE A 50 -2.57 -1.80 0.39
C ILE A 50 -3.80 -2.68 0.19
N ALA A 51 -5.00 -2.09 0.20
CA ALA A 51 -6.24 -2.83 -0.02
C ALA A 51 -6.25 -3.53 -1.38
N ARG A 52 -5.87 -2.82 -2.46
CA ARG A 52 -5.81 -3.39 -3.82
C ARG A 52 -4.86 -4.58 -3.91
N ILE A 53 -3.68 -4.50 -3.29
CA ILE A 53 -2.71 -5.62 -3.28
C ILE A 53 -3.30 -6.82 -2.54
N LYS A 54 -3.91 -6.60 -1.37
CA LYS A 54 -4.58 -7.68 -0.62
C LYS A 54 -5.72 -8.32 -1.42
N THR A 55 -6.51 -7.52 -2.14
CA THR A 55 -7.58 -8.04 -3.00
C THR A 55 -7.03 -8.93 -4.12
N ILE A 56 -5.95 -8.52 -4.78
CA ILE A 56 -5.33 -9.32 -5.85
C ILE A 56 -4.70 -10.61 -5.31
N LEU A 57 -4.04 -10.54 -4.15
CA LEU A 57 -3.53 -11.74 -3.48
C LEU A 57 -4.65 -12.72 -3.12
N ASN A 58 -5.80 -12.21 -2.67
CA ASN A 58 -6.96 -13.04 -2.39
C ASN A 58 -7.54 -13.68 -3.66
N ILE A 59 -7.71 -12.90 -4.74
CA ILE A 59 -8.20 -13.40 -6.04
C ILE A 59 -7.29 -14.50 -6.60
N ARG A 60 -5.96 -14.39 -6.43
CA ARG A 60 -5.00 -15.40 -6.90
C ARG A 60 -4.85 -16.63 -5.98
N ASN A 61 -5.47 -16.63 -4.82
CA ASN A 61 -5.47 -17.76 -3.88
C ASN A 61 -6.76 -18.58 -3.95
N VAL A 62 -7.71 -18.17 -4.80
CA VAL A 62 -8.89 -18.94 -5.23
C VAL A 62 -8.57 -19.56 -6.58
#